data_AF-A0A3C0BPE4-F1
#
_entry.id   AF-A0A3C0BPE4-F1
#
_cell.length_a   1.000
_cell.length_b   1.000
_cell.length_c   1.000
_cell.angle_alpha   90.00
_cell.angle_beta   90.00
_cell.angle_gamma   90.00
#
_symmetry.space_group_name_H-M   'P 1'
#
loop_
_entity.id
_entity.type
_entity.pdbx_description
1 polymer ?
#
loop_
_entity_poly.entity_id
_entity_poly.type
_entity_poly.pdbx_seq_one_letter_code
_entity_poly.pdbx_strand_id
1 'polypeptide(L)'
;MLNETAEKLNNQAILLASNGDYTEAIACFMRALTIEKGNSLLWFNLGVTCRDAGNLDTAKDALVKAHEINRTDNEIVEALALVCYSLGDLDSTLDYCTEGLNDNPQNPHLWNTTGVVFFNRSQYRNACDAFEHAVSLNPYYYDALFNLCDTYEELGNKNGREECMMRMKEINKHGISGEIPQGGQK
;
A
#
# COMPACT_ATOMS: atom_id res chain seq x y z
N MET A 1 -9.16 -33.58 -20.92
CA MET A 1 -8.74 -32.17 -20.88
C MET A 1 -8.95 -31.71 -19.45
N LEU A 2 -7.90 -31.28 -18.75
CA LEU A 2 -8.05 -30.72 -17.40
C LEU A 2 -8.86 -29.43 -17.57
N ASN A 3 -10.07 -29.39 -16.99
CA ASN A 3 -10.84 -28.15 -16.96
C ASN A 3 -10.03 -27.11 -16.20
N GLU A 4 -9.78 -26.00 -16.88
CA GLU A 4 -9.21 -24.80 -16.30
C GLU A 4 -10.19 -24.21 -15.28
N THR A 5 -9.71 -23.90 -14.08
CA THR A 5 -10.51 -23.28 -13.02
C THR A 5 -9.92 -21.92 -12.67
N ALA A 6 -10.76 -21.01 -12.17
CA ALA A 6 -10.30 -19.70 -11.71
C ALA A 6 -9.22 -19.82 -10.63
N GLU A 7 -9.38 -20.75 -9.69
CA GLU A 7 -8.40 -21.05 -8.64
C GLU A 7 -7.03 -21.46 -9.20
N LYS A 8 -6.99 -22.37 -10.19
CA LYS A 8 -5.72 -22.81 -10.80
C LYS A 8 -5.03 -21.66 -11.53
N LEU A 9 -5.81 -20.85 -12.25
CA LEU A 9 -5.30 -19.67 -12.95
C LEU A 9 -4.77 -18.62 -11.96
N ASN A 10 -5.47 -18.41 -10.83
CA ASN A 10 -5.02 -17.51 -9.76
C ASN A 10 -3.67 -17.96 -9.18
N ASN A 11 -3.55 -19.24 -8.81
CA ASN A 11 -2.31 -19.76 -8.22
C ASN A 11 -1.14 -19.69 -9.21
N GLN A 12 -1.39 -19.97 -10.50
CA GLN A 12 -0.40 -19.80 -11.56
C GLN A 12 0.00 -18.33 -11.72
N ALA A 13 -0.97 -17.41 -11.72
CA ALA A 13 -0.72 -15.98 -11.88
C ALA A 13 0.12 -15.41 -10.74
N ILE A 14 -0.16 -15.79 -9.49
CA ILE A 14 0.62 -15.40 -8.31
C ILE A 14 2.07 -15.87 -8.44
N LEU A 15 2.29 -17.12 -8.87
CA LEU A 15 3.64 -17.64 -9.08
C LEU A 15 4.39 -16.87 -10.16
N LEU A 16 3.74 -16.60 -11.30
CA LEU A 16 4.31 -15.80 -12.38
C LEU A 16 4.66 -14.38 -11.90
N ALA A 17 3.76 -13.71 -11.19
CA ALA A 17 4.00 -12.39 -10.64
C ALA A 17 5.20 -12.38 -9.67
N SER A 18 5.32 -13.40 -8.83
CA SER A 18 6.46 -13.53 -7.90
C SER A 18 7.81 -13.72 -8.60
N ASN A 19 7.80 -14.24 -9.83
CA ASN A 19 8.99 -14.36 -10.68
C ASN A 19 9.26 -13.10 -11.53
N GLY A 20 8.39 -12.09 -11.48
CA GLY A 20 8.45 -10.91 -12.33
C GLY A 20 7.84 -11.10 -13.73
N ASP A 21 7.22 -12.25 -14.00
CA ASP A 21 6.56 -12.57 -15.27
C ASP A 21 5.16 -11.91 -15.33
N TYR A 22 5.12 -10.58 -15.20
CA TYR A 22 3.88 -9.83 -14.99
C TYR A 22 2.89 -9.93 -16.15
N THR A 23 3.38 -10.00 -17.39
CA THR A 23 2.51 -10.06 -18.58
C THR A 23 1.69 -11.36 -18.58
N GLU A 24 2.34 -12.48 -18.32
CA GLU A 24 1.74 -13.80 -18.22
C GLU A 24 0.84 -13.92 -16.99
N ALA A 25 1.24 -13.33 -15.86
CA ALA A 25 0.43 -13.27 -14.66
C ALA A 25 -0.90 -12.54 -14.91
N ILE A 26 -0.85 -11.35 -15.51
CA ILE A 26 -2.03 -10.56 -15.88
C ILE A 26 -2.93 -11.35 -16.84
N ALA A 27 -2.37 -12.04 -17.84
CA ALA A 27 -3.15 -12.87 -18.75
C ALA A 27 -3.88 -14.01 -18.02
N CYS A 28 -3.25 -14.63 -17.02
CA CYS A 28 -3.88 -15.66 -16.19
C CYS A 28 -5.01 -15.09 -15.33
N PHE A 29 -4.83 -13.94 -14.67
CA PHE A 29 -5.90 -13.28 -13.92
C PHE A 29 -7.08 -12.89 -14.80
N MET A 30 -6.83 -12.30 -15.98
CA MET A 30 -7.89 -11.94 -16.92
C MET A 30 -8.71 -13.16 -17.35
N ARG A 31 -8.05 -14.31 -17.58
CA ARG A 31 -8.75 -15.58 -17.86
C ARG A 31 -9.55 -16.07 -16.66
N ALA A 32 -9.00 -15.98 -15.44
CA ALA A 32 -9.71 -16.36 -14.23
C ALA A 32 -10.98 -15.52 -14.04
N LEU A 33 -10.90 -14.21 -14.33
CA LEU A 33 -12.02 -13.29 -14.31
C LEU A 33 -13.07 -13.56 -15.39
N THR A 34 -12.73 -14.23 -16.50
CA THR A 34 -13.75 -14.70 -17.45
C THR A 34 -14.65 -15.79 -16.86
N ILE A 35 -14.13 -16.55 -15.88
CA ILE A 35 -14.84 -17.64 -15.18
C ILE A 35 -15.59 -17.06 -13.97
N GLU A 36 -14.93 -16.23 -13.16
CA GLU A 36 -15.47 -15.66 -11.91
C GLU A 36 -15.41 -14.13 -11.89
N LYS A 37 -16.29 -13.48 -12.65
CA LYS A 37 -16.32 -12.01 -12.79
C LYS A 37 -16.54 -11.25 -11.48
N GLY A 38 -17.22 -11.87 -10.51
CA GLY A 38 -17.58 -11.28 -9.22
C GLY A 38 -16.65 -11.65 -8.07
N ASN A 39 -15.45 -12.18 -8.34
CA ASN A 39 -14.49 -12.54 -7.32
C ASN A 39 -13.56 -11.36 -7.04
N SER A 40 -13.75 -10.69 -5.89
CA SER A 40 -12.95 -9.52 -5.48
C SER A 40 -11.46 -9.84 -5.35
N LEU A 41 -11.10 -11.04 -4.91
CA LEU A 41 -9.71 -11.47 -4.74
C LEU A 41 -8.97 -11.51 -6.08
N LEU A 42 -9.62 -11.96 -7.16
CA LEU A 42 -9.01 -11.97 -8.50
C LEU A 42 -8.76 -10.55 -9.01
N TRP A 43 -9.71 -9.64 -8.79
CA TRP A 43 -9.55 -8.23 -9.14
C TRP A 43 -8.45 -7.56 -8.31
N PHE A 44 -8.39 -7.85 -7.01
CA PHE A 44 -7.34 -7.38 -6.11
C PHE A 44 -5.95 -7.85 -6.57
N ASN A 45 -5.78 -9.15 -6.80
CA ASN A 45 -4.51 -9.72 -7.24
C ASN A 45 -4.08 -9.19 -8.62
N LEU A 46 -5.03 -8.99 -9.54
CA LEU A 46 -4.77 -8.32 -10.81
C LEU A 46 -4.27 -6.88 -10.58
N GLY A 47 -4.94 -6.12 -9.72
CA GLY A 47 -4.58 -4.75 -9.41
C GLY A 47 -3.18 -4.61 -8.81
N VAL A 48 -2.86 -5.44 -7.81
CA VAL A 48 -1.52 -5.53 -7.21
C VAL A 48 -0.47 -5.89 -8.25
N THR A 49 -0.75 -6.88 -9.10
CA THR A 49 0.17 -7.30 -10.17
C THR A 49 0.38 -6.20 -11.21
N CYS A 50 -0.67 -5.47 -11.59
CA CYS A 50 -0.56 -4.33 -12.50
C CYS A 50 0.27 -3.19 -11.89
N ARG A 51 0.12 -2.92 -10.60
CA ARG A 51 0.94 -1.93 -9.88
C ARG A 51 2.41 -2.32 -9.93
N ASP A 52 2.73 -3.57 -9.61
CA ASP A 52 4.10 -4.07 -9.59
C ASP A 52 4.72 -4.09 -11.01
N ALA A 53 3.89 -4.25 -12.04
CA ALA A 53 4.27 -4.09 -13.44
C ALA A 53 4.44 -2.62 -13.90
N GLY A 54 4.14 -1.64 -13.05
CA GLY A 54 4.17 -0.21 -13.36
C GLY A 54 2.94 0.31 -14.12
N ASN A 55 1.92 -0.52 -14.32
CA ASN A 55 0.68 -0.17 -15.03
C ASN A 55 -0.35 0.40 -14.05
N LEU A 56 -0.07 1.60 -13.54
CA LEU A 56 -0.82 2.18 -12.41
C LEU A 56 -2.30 2.49 -12.72
N ASP A 57 -2.64 2.95 -13.93
CA ASP A 57 -4.04 3.20 -14.30
C ASP A 57 -4.86 1.90 -14.28
N THR A 58 -4.34 0.83 -14.90
CA THR A 58 -4.97 -0.50 -14.88
C THR A 58 -5.05 -1.07 -13.47
N ALA A 59 -4.04 -0.81 -12.64
CA ALA A 59 -4.06 -1.19 -11.23
C ALA A 59 -5.22 -0.52 -10.49
N LYS A 60 -5.40 0.80 -10.68
CA LYS A 60 -6.52 1.56 -10.08
C LYS A 60 -7.86 0.98 -10.53
N ASP A 61 -8.05 0.76 -11.83
CA ASP A 61 -9.29 0.21 -12.37
C ASP A 61 -9.64 -1.17 -11.78
N ALA A 62 -8.66 -2.07 -11.70
CA ALA A 62 -8.85 -3.41 -11.14
C ALA A 62 -9.17 -3.36 -9.64
N LEU A 63 -8.46 -2.52 -8.88
CA LEU A 63 -8.71 -2.37 -7.44
C LEU A 63 -10.06 -1.69 -7.15
N VAL A 64 -10.49 -0.73 -7.99
CA VAL A 64 -11.85 -0.15 -7.88
C VAL A 64 -12.89 -1.23 -8.09
N LYS A 65 -12.71 -2.14 -9.05
CA LYS A 65 -13.60 -3.29 -9.24
C LYS A 65 -13.59 -4.23 -8.03
N ALA A 66 -12.42 -4.49 -7.44
CA ALA A 66 -12.31 -5.30 -6.23
C ALA A 66 -13.11 -4.67 -5.06
N HIS A 67 -12.96 -3.35 -4.88
CA HIS A 67 -13.64 -2.58 -3.83
C HIS A 67 -15.17 -2.48 -4.07
N GLU A 68 -15.62 -2.30 -5.31
CA GLU A 68 -17.05 -2.33 -5.65
C GLU A 68 -17.72 -3.65 -5.24
N ILE A 69 -16.99 -4.77 -5.31
CA ILE A 69 -17.46 -6.11 -4.94
C ILE A 69 -17.37 -6.33 -3.43
N ASN A 70 -16.27 -5.94 -2.79
CA ASN A 70 -16.04 -6.07 -1.35
C ASN A 70 -15.52 -4.77 -0.74
N ARG A 71 -16.43 -3.93 -0.24
CA ARG A 71 -16.11 -2.59 0.27
C ARG A 71 -15.38 -2.59 1.61
N THR A 72 -15.60 -3.61 2.43
CA THR A 72 -15.08 -3.67 3.81
C THR A 72 -13.70 -4.31 3.91
N ASP A 73 -13.07 -4.59 2.77
CA ASP A 73 -11.75 -5.21 2.73
C ASP A 73 -10.66 -4.15 2.85
N ASN A 74 -10.02 -4.09 4.02
CA ASN A 74 -9.00 -3.10 4.31
C ASN A 74 -7.78 -3.22 3.39
N GLU A 75 -7.42 -4.44 2.96
CA GLU A 75 -6.26 -4.63 2.07
C GLU A 75 -6.50 -3.99 0.70
N ILE A 76 -7.74 -4.06 0.21
CA ILE A 76 -8.14 -3.41 -1.06
C ILE A 76 -8.05 -1.88 -0.93
N VAL A 77 -8.57 -1.32 0.18
CA VAL A 77 -8.56 0.13 0.40
C VAL A 77 -7.12 0.66 0.56
N GLU A 78 -6.27 -0.06 1.29
CA GLU A 78 -4.84 0.25 1.40
C GLU A 78 -4.15 0.26 0.02
N ALA A 79 -4.39 -0.77 -0.78
CA ALA A 79 -3.83 -0.85 -2.13
C ALA A 79 -4.33 0.28 -3.04
N LEU A 80 -5.62 0.66 -2.95
CA LEU A 80 -6.18 1.79 -3.69
C LEU A 80 -5.53 3.12 -3.31
N ALA A 81 -5.41 3.38 -2.01
CA ALA A 81 -4.78 4.61 -1.52
C ALA A 81 -3.33 4.73 -2.01
N LEU A 82 -2.58 3.62 -1.96
CA LEU A 82 -1.20 3.57 -2.44
C LEU A 82 -1.10 3.78 -3.97
N VAL A 83 -1.95 3.14 -4.77
CA VAL A 83 -1.96 3.33 -6.22
C VAL A 83 -2.35 4.75 -6.61
N CYS A 84 -3.36 5.34 -5.95
CA CYS A 84 -3.71 6.74 -6.17
C CYS A 84 -2.55 7.68 -5.83
N TYR A 85 -1.81 7.37 -4.76
CA TYR A 85 -0.64 8.15 -4.37
C TYR A 85 0.46 8.06 -5.43
N SER A 86 0.75 6.85 -5.94
CA SER A 86 1.72 6.65 -7.02
C SER A 86 1.34 7.35 -8.32
N LEU A 87 0.04 7.55 -8.57
CA LEU A 87 -0.48 8.34 -9.70
C LEU A 87 -0.39 9.87 -9.46
N GLY A 88 -0.04 10.31 -8.26
CA GLY A 88 -0.05 11.72 -7.86
C GLY A 88 -1.45 12.27 -7.54
N ASP A 89 -2.46 11.40 -7.48
CA ASP A 89 -3.85 11.74 -7.18
C ASP A 89 -4.05 11.83 -5.66
N LEU A 90 -3.47 12.88 -5.06
CA LEU A 90 -3.43 13.08 -3.61
C LEU A 90 -4.81 13.25 -2.97
N ASP A 91 -5.80 13.75 -3.73
CA ASP A 91 -7.17 13.90 -3.23
C ASP A 91 -7.83 12.52 -3.11
N SER A 92 -7.78 11.68 -4.15
CA SER A 92 -8.32 10.31 -4.06
C SER A 92 -7.59 9.47 -3.02
N THR A 93 -6.28 9.66 -2.83
CA THR A 93 -5.54 9.01 -1.73
C THR A 93 -6.14 9.36 -0.37
N LEU A 94 -6.42 10.63 -0.09
CA LEU A 94 -7.01 11.05 1.18
C LEU A 94 -8.45 10.54 1.33
N ASP A 95 -9.23 10.51 0.26
CA ASP A 95 -10.59 9.97 0.29
C ASP A 95 -10.59 8.49 0.72
N TYR A 96 -9.76 7.65 0.08
CA TYR A 96 -9.64 6.23 0.45
C TYR A 96 -9.02 6.01 1.82
N CYS A 97 -8.01 6.80 2.21
CA CYS A 97 -7.47 6.74 3.58
C CYS A 97 -8.54 7.09 4.61
N THR A 98 -9.35 8.12 4.36
CA THR A 98 -10.42 8.55 5.27
C THR A 98 -11.51 7.48 5.37
N GLU A 99 -11.93 6.91 4.24
CA GLU A 99 -12.87 5.79 4.23
C GLU A 99 -12.35 4.61 5.05
N GLY A 100 -11.14 4.13 4.75
CA GLY A 100 -10.56 2.98 5.45
C GLY A 100 -10.31 3.24 6.94
N LEU A 101 -9.96 4.45 7.34
CA LEU A 101 -9.78 4.82 8.75
C LEU A 101 -11.11 4.99 9.50
N ASN A 102 -12.20 5.33 8.82
CA ASN A 102 -13.53 5.33 9.42
C ASN A 102 -13.99 3.90 9.74
N ASP A 103 -13.66 2.93 8.88
CA ASP A 103 -13.99 1.51 9.08
C ASP A 103 -13.02 0.82 10.05
N ASN A 104 -11.73 1.09 9.92
CA ASN A 104 -10.67 0.56 10.78
C ASN A 104 -9.67 1.65 11.21
N PRO A 105 -9.92 2.33 12.33
CA PRO A 105 -9.03 3.38 12.83
C PRO A 105 -7.68 2.85 13.36
N GLN A 106 -7.53 1.52 13.48
CA GLN A 106 -6.32 0.85 13.99
C GLN A 106 -5.38 0.43 12.86
N ASN A 107 -5.49 1.04 11.68
CA ASN A 107 -4.68 0.72 10.52
C ASN A 107 -3.44 1.63 10.40
N PRO A 108 -2.23 1.17 10.78
CA PRO A 108 -1.02 1.99 10.71
C PRO A 108 -0.63 2.38 9.29
N HIS A 109 -0.94 1.56 8.27
CA HIS A 109 -0.59 1.83 6.88
C HIS A 109 -1.39 3.02 6.33
N LEU A 110 -2.69 3.09 6.59
CA LEU A 110 -3.51 4.24 6.18
C LEU A 110 -3.14 5.53 6.91
N TRP A 111 -2.79 5.45 8.21
CA TRP A 111 -2.25 6.60 8.94
C TRP A 111 -0.93 7.09 8.34
N ASN A 112 -0.02 6.17 8.00
CA ASN A 112 1.23 6.52 7.33
C ASN A 112 0.98 7.18 5.96
N THR A 113 0.14 6.59 5.11
CA THR A 113 -0.19 7.19 3.79
C THR A 113 -0.85 8.57 3.93
N THR A 114 -1.72 8.76 4.92
CA THR A 114 -2.30 10.07 5.24
C THR A 114 -1.23 11.10 5.60
N GLY A 115 -0.27 10.71 6.45
CA GLY A 115 0.87 11.55 6.80
C GLY A 115 1.72 11.92 5.58
N VAL A 116 1.96 10.98 4.67
CA VAL A 116 2.70 11.22 3.41
C VAL A 116 1.98 12.26 2.56
N VAL A 117 0.65 12.20 2.42
CA VAL A 117 -0.09 13.22 1.67
C VAL A 117 0.04 14.60 2.32
N PHE A 118 -0.09 14.70 3.65
CA PHE A 118 0.07 15.97 4.35
C PHE A 118 1.50 16.52 4.23
N PHE A 119 2.51 15.66 4.29
CA PHE A 119 3.90 16.05 4.12
C PHE A 119 4.15 16.64 2.72
N ASN A 120 3.66 15.97 1.66
CA ASN A 120 3.76 16.47 0.28
C ASN A 120 3.04 17.82 0.07
N ARG A 121 2.05 18.13 0.90
CA ARG A 121 1.35 19.43 0.92
C ARG A 121 2.01 20.46 1.85
N SER A 122 3.19 20.17 2.38
CA SER A 122 3.91 20.97 3.40
C SER A 122 3.08 21.24 4.66
N GLN A 123 2.10 20.40 4.96
CA GLN A 123 1.28 20.46 6.17
C GLN A 123 1.94 19.64 7.29
N TYR A 124 3.16 20.01 7.65
CA TYR A 124 4.03 19.18 8.51
C TYR A 124 3.45 18.85 9.88
N ARG A 125 2.61 19.72 10.46
CA ARG A 125 1.94 19.40 11.73
C ARG A 125 0.92 18.27 11.59
N ASN A 126 0.08 18.32 10.56
CA ASN A 126 -0.89 17.25 10.28
C ASN A 126 -0.17 15.94 9.90
N ALA A 127 0.94 16.05 9.16
CA ALA A 127 1.79 14.91 8.83
C ALA A 127 2.35 14.26 10.11
N CYS A 128 2.87 15.08 11.04
CA CYS A 128 3.40 14.63 12.32
C CYS A 128 2.35 13.86 13.12
N ASP A 129 1.14 14.41 13.27
CA ASP A 129 0.05 13.78 14.00
C ASP A 129 -0.29 12.40 13.38
N ALA A 130 -0.39 12.31 12.05
CA ALA A 130 -0.69 11.06 11.35
C ALA A 130 0.43 10.02 11.47
N PHE A 131 1.70 10.43 11.34
CA PHE A 131 2.83 9.52 11.50
C PHE A 131 3.01 9.06 12.95
N GLU A 132 2.81 9.94 13.95
CA GLU A 132 2.79 9.56 15.36
C GLU A 132 1.70 8.52 15.64
N HIS A 133 0.50 8.68 15.07
CA HIS A 133 -0.54 7.67 15.14
C HIS A 133 -0.09 6.34 14.54
N ALA A 134 0.45 6.32 13.31
CA ALA A 134 0.95 5.10 12.69
C ALA A 134 2.01 4.38 13.54
N VAL A 135 2.96 5.14 14.09
CA VAL A 135 4.04 4.64 14.96
C VAL A 135 3.53 4.18 16.33
N SER A 136 2.47 4.79 16.86
CA SER A 136 1.84 4.35 18.11
C SER A 136 1.15 2.99 17.96
N LEU A 137 0.55 2.74 16.79
CA LEU A 137 -0.12 1.49 16.45
C LEU A 137 0.87 0.37 16.11
N ASN A 138 1.93 0.71 15.38
CA ASN A 138 3.02 -0.20 15.07
C ASN A 138 4.37 0.46 15.40
N PRO A 139 4.91 0.24 16.62
CA PRO A 139 6.17 0.83 17.05
C PRO A 139 7.40 0.40 16.25
N TYR A 140 7.30 -0.65 15.44
CA TYR A 140 8.38 -1.17 14.59
C TYR A 140 8.17 -0.82 13.11
N TYR A 141 7.17 0.01 12.78
CA TYR A 141 6.93 0.42 11.39
C TYR A 141 8.01 1.39 10.92
N TYR A 142 9.01 0.85 10.22
CA TYR A 142 10.19 1.60 9.80
C TYR A 142 9.85 2.80 8.90
N ASP A 143 8.99 2.63 7.89
CA ASP A 143 8.65 3.72 6.96
C ASP A 143 7.95 4.88 7.68
N ALA A 144 7.02 4.59 8.60
CA ALA A 144 6.36 5.62 9.40
C ALA A 144 7.35 6.33 10.34
N LEU A 145 8.31 5.62 10.92
CA LEU A 145 9.39 6.22 11.71
C LEU A 145 10.33 7.09 10.89
N PHE A 146 10.68 6.66 9.69
CA PHE A 146 11.47 7.44 8.73
C PHE A 146 10.74 8.74 8.37
N ASN A 147 9.46 8.63 7.98
CA ASN A 147 8.65 9.79 7.62
C ASN A 147 8.44 10.75 8.81
N LEU A 148 8.25 10.22 10.02
CA LEU A 148 8.16 11.03 11.23
C LEU A 148 9.47 11.76 11.54
N CYS A 149 10.62 11.09 11.32
CA CYS A 149 11.94 11.68 11.49
C CYS A 149 12.13 12.90 10.58
N ASP A 150 11.81 12.76 9.29
CA ASP A 150 11.89 13.86 8.31
C ASP A 150 10.89 14.98 8.66
N THR A 151 9.69 14.61 9.11
CA THR A 151 8.68 15.59 9.55
C THR A 151 9.13 16.39 10.77
N TYR A 152 9.78 15.75 11.74
CA TYR A 152 10.37 16.45 12.88
C TYR A 152 11.52 17.37 12.47
N GLU A 153 12.28 17.04 11.43
CA GLU A 153 13.30 17.93 10.87
C GLU A 153 12.68 19.20 10.29
N GLU A 154 11.63 19.07 9.46
CA GLU A 154 10.87 20.19 8.91
C GLU A 154 10.23 21.07 10.01
N LEU A 155 9.79 20.47 11.11
CA LEU A 155 9.23 21.17 12.27
C LEU A 155 10.30 21.75 13.22
N GLY A 156 11.58 21.46 13.01
CA GLY A 156 12.66 21.84 13.92
C GLY A 156 12.64 21.12 15.28
N ASN A 157 11.88 20.02 15.41
CA ASN A 157 11.81 19.20 16.62
C ASN A 157 13.03 18.25 16.72
N LYS A 158 14.15 18.79 17.18
CA LYS A 158 15.41 18.03 17.30
C LYS A 158 15.30 16.80 18.19
N ASN A 159 14.57 16.90 19.31
CA ASN A 159 14.43 15.80 20.26
C ASN A 159 13.65 14.64 19.65
N GLY A 160 12.50 14.92 19.01
CA GLY A 160 11.69 13.89 18.34
C GLY A 160 12.46 13.21 17.20
N ARG A 161 13.19 13.99 16.41
CA ARG A 161 14.07 13.47 15.35
C ARG A 161 15.13 12.52 15.89
N GLU A 162 15.83 12.90 16.96
CA GLU A 162 16.83 12.05 17.60
C GLU A 162 16.23 10.73 18.13
N GLU A 163 15.03 10.79 18.71
CA GLU A 163 14.30 9.60 19.14
C GLU A 163 13.98 8.65 17.98
N CYS A 164 13.43 9.17 16.88
CA CYS A 164 13.17 8.38 15.67
C CYS A 164 14.44 7.71 15.16
N MET A 165 15.55 8.45 15.06
CA MET A 165 16.83 7.90 14.60
C MET A 165 17.37 6.79 15.50
N MET A 166 17.20 6.91 16.83
CA MET A 166 17.59 5.85 17.76
C MET A 166 16.75 4.59 17.53
N ARG A 167 15.43 4.72 17.44
CA ARG A 167 14.51 3.59 17.22
C ARG A 167 14.76 2.89 15.87
N MET A 168 14.97 3.65 14.80
CA MET A 168 15.30 3.09 13.49
C MET A 168 16.61 2.29 13.49
N LYS A 169 17.64 2.76 14.22
CA LYS A 169 18.90 2.00 14.39
C LYS A 169 18.68 0.70 15.16
N GLU A 170 17.83 0.70 16.17
CA GLU A 170 17.49 -0.50 16.93
C GLU A 170 16.78 -1.54 16.04
N ILE A 171 15.78 -1.12 15.24
CA ILE A 171 15.08 -1.99 14.29
C ILE A 171 16.06 -2.67 13.33
N ASN A 172 16.97 -1.88 12.73
CA ASN A 172 17.96 -2.38 11.78
C ASN A 172 18.97 -3.34 12.44
N LYS A 173 19.40 -3.06 13.68
CA LYS A 173 20.33 -3.93 14.42
C LYS A 173 19.72 -5.30 14.73
N HIS A 174 18.40 -5.37 14.88
CA HIS A 174 17.69 -6.60 15.23
C HIS A 174 17.08 -7.34 14.03
N GLY A 175 17.28 -6.85 12.79
CA GLY A 175 16.77 -7.49 11.58
C GLY A 175 15.24 -7.57 11.52
N ILE A 176 14.53 -6.66 12.20
CA ILE A 176 13.05 -6.62 12.26
C ILE A 176 12.48 -5.90 11.01
N SER A 177 13.24 -5.81 9.92
CA SER A 177 12.76 -5.20 8.67
C SER A 177 11.75 -6.12 8.01
N GLY A 178 10.46 -5.87 8.26
CA GLY A 178 9.41 -6.23 7.32
C GLY A 178 9.69 -5.52 6.00
N GLU A 179 9.87 -6.32 4.95
CA GLU A 179 9.80 -6.01 3.52
C GLU A 179 10.05 -4.54 3.11
N ILE A 180 11.25 -4.27 2.63
CA ILE A 180 11.57 -3.07 1.85
C ILE A 180 11.00 -3.29 0.44
N PRO A 181 9.99 -2.53 -0.04
CA PRO A 181 9.73 -2.45 -1.46
C PRO A 181 10.88 -1.62 -2.06
N GLN A 182 11.81 -2.30 -2.74
CA GLN A 182 12.74 -1.59 -3.60
C GLN A 182 11.97 -1.02 -4.81
N GLY A 183 11.58 0.24 -4.71
CA GLY A 183 11.30 1.13 -5.84
C GLY A 183 11.94 2.46 -5.48
N GLY A 184 13.17 2.77 -5.89
CA GLY A 184 13.55 2.94 -7.28
C GLY A 184 13.73 4.43 -7.50
N GLN A 185 14.97 4.91 -7.48
CA GLN A 185 15.42 6.04 -8.29
C GLN A 185 16.91 5.85 -8.59
N LYS A 186 17.20 5.77 -9.89
CA LYS A 186 18.54 5.91 -10.47
C LYS A 186 18.98 7.36 -10.39
#